data_AF-A0A238XKG2-F1
#
_entry.id   AF-A0A238XKG2-F1
#
_cell.length_a   1.000
_cell.length_b   1.000
_cell.length_c   1.000
_cell.angle_alpha   90.00
_cell.angle_beta   90.00
_cell.angle_gamma   90.00
#
_symmetry.space_group_name_H-M   'P 1'
#
loop_
_entity.id
_entity.type
_entity.pdbx_description
1 polymer ?
#
loop_
_entity_poly.entity_id
_entity_poly.type
_entity_poly.pdbx_seq_one_letter_code
_entity_poly.pdbx_strand_id
1 'polypeptide(L)'
;MRSETQIRQGLAELADTVRSREGYEANVRKRAQRIRTRRRVVSAAAAAACLAVVVSAFRILAPAAGPQLVATPPDGPFLGWASAGDALDAGLLAEAVKAWDSTSGSSASPHSAVRPLVATQVPYFGPVVVAQGYDSDGAPRLSFFTADRSNGSALTLRADRPAPDPAQTQVVSLVSSRLTGPSGVASSDYWGTYAIVVAMPGLTKLQVDTTAIDQTLRQGGGLDNGRFVVEELSNSSTAPTTTITGYAGTRTVFKTAGEGGAVGDPLAVSAAVVHRDQQQLTVSLADGRTIREGQLAVARDGLVGRVTAVDQDKKQATIALITSTAFVSPVYTNISNVPGTAHGTGDKVVVENIPLGEKSIINEGNRVLAPDPAQRSDTAGAVTIGRATRDKPNDATTVELTPTVDVAKLTEVQIMTPPAAASR
;
A
#
# COMPACT_ATOMS: atom_id res chain seq x y z
N MET A 1 -46.75 -5.80 21.28
CA MET A 1 -45.94 -6.71 22.12
C MET A 1 -46.61 -8.09 22.09
N ARG A 2 -45.89 -9.14 21.70
CA ARG A 2 -46.41 -10.53 21.73
C ARG A 2 -46.31 -11.08 23.16
N SER A 3 -47.30 -11.84 23.62
CA SER A 3 -47.33 -12.36 24.99
C SER A 3 -46.39 -13.56 25.15
N GLU A 4 -45.94 -13.81 26.38
CA GLU A 4 -45.00 -14.88 26.74
C GLU A 4 -45.48 -16.28 26.31
N THR A 5 -46.80 -16.48 26.24
CA THR A 5 -47.45 -17.71 25.77
C THR A 5 -47.23 -17.94 24.27
N GLN A 6 -47.20 -16.89 23.45
CA GLN A 6 -46.94 -16.97 22.01
C GLN A 6 -45.47 -17.29 21.70
N ILE A 7 -44.56 -16.89 22.59
CA ILE A 7 -43.13 -17.20 22.46
C ILE A 7 -42.85 -18.66 22.81
N ARG A 8 -43.53 -19.22 23.81
CA ARG A 8 -43.39 -20.64 24.19
C ARG A 8 -44.00 -21.59 23.15
N GLN A 9 -45.11 -21.23 22.51
CA GLN A 9 -45.67 -22.02 21.41
C GLN A 9 -44.78 -22.00 20.16
N GLY A 10 -44.18 -20.85 19.82
CA GLY A 10 -43.26 -20.75 18.68
C GLY A 10 -41.94 -21.53 18.88
N LEU A 11 -41.48 -21.70 20.13
CA LEU A 11 -40.30 -22.50 20.45
C LEU A 11 -40.58 -24.02 20.42
N ALA A 12 -41.81 -24.45 20.74
CA ALA A 12 -42.21 -25.85 20.64
C ALA A 12 -42.32 -26.32 19.18
N GLU A 13 -42.83 -25.48 18.27
CA GLU A 13 -42.88 -25.79 16.83
C GLU A 13 -41.48 -25.87 16.18
N LEU A 14 -40.51 -25.07 16.64
CA LEU A 14 -39.12 -25.15 16.17
C LEU A 14 -38.38 -26.39 16.70
N ALA A 15 -38.78 -26.94 17.84
CA ALA A 15 -38.17 -28.14 18.42
C ALA A 15 -38.63 -29.42 17.71
N ASP A 16 -39.84 -29.45 17.16
CA ASP A 16 -40.35 -30.62 16.41
C ASP A 16 -39.74 -30.76 14.99
N THR A 17 -39.09 -29.70 14.48
CA THR A 17 -38.38 -29.75 13.19
C THR A 17 -37.01 -30.43 13.27
N VAL A 18 -36.55 -30.80 14.47
CA VAL A 18 -35.27 -31.49 14.70
C VAL A 18 -35.51 -32.91 15.23
N ARG A 19 -36.42 -33.66 14.60
CA ARG A 19 -36.41 -35.12 14.72
C ARG A 19 -35.48 -35.71 13.66
N SER A 20 -34.35 -36.20 14.16
CA SER A 20 -33.37 -37.04 13.45
C SER A 20 -34.05 -38.06 12.54
N ARG A 21 -33.80 -37.99 11.22
CA ARG A 21 -34.09 -39.09 10.30
C ARG A 21 -33.30 -40.32 10.74
N GLU A 22 -34.01 -41.36 11.19
CA GLU A 22 -33.42 -42.68 11.43
C GLU A 22 -32.60 -43.15 10.22
N GLY A 23 -31.41 -43.68 10.49
CA GLY A 23 -30.52 -44.27 9.47
C GLY A 23 -29.26 -43.48 9.11
N TYR A 24 -29.07 -42.23 9.60
CA TYR A 24 -27.85 -41.44 9.33
C TYR A 24 -26.59 -42.09 9.93
N GLU A 25 -26.67 -42.61 11.14
CA GLU A 25 -25.53 -43.25 11.82
C GLU A 25 -25.04 -44.53 11.12
N ALA A 26 -25.95 -45.28 10.50
CA ALA A 26 -25.61 -46.48 9.73
C ALA A 26 -24.81 -46.15 8.46
N ASN A 27 -25.12 -45.01 7.82
CA ASN A 27 -24.40 -44.53 6.64
C ASN A 27 -23.02 -43.94 6.99
N VAL A 28 -22.90 -43.29 8.15
CA VAL A 28 -21.61 -42.77 8.65
C VAL A 28 -20.66 -43.90 9.03
N ARG A 29 -21.14 -44.96 9.70
CA ARG A 29 -20.30 -46.13 10.05
C ARG A 29 -19.80 -46.89 8.82
N LYS A 30 -20.64 -47.08 7.78
CA LYS A 30 -20.23 -47.71 6.52
C LYS A 30 -19.18 -46.87 5.76
N ARG A 31 -19.23 -45.53 5.84
CA ARG A 31 -18.24 -44.64 5.22
C ARG A 31 -16.90 -44.66 5.97
N ALA A 32 -16.92 -44.73 7.31
CA ALA A 32 -15.71 -44.82 8.13
C ALA A 32 -14.95 -46.15 7.95
N GLN A 33 -15.64 -47.27 7.74
CA GLN A 33 -15.00 -48.57 7.46
C GLN A 33 -14.31 -48.63 6.08
N ARG A 34 -14.85 -47.97 5.04
CA ARG A 34 -14.21 -47.87 3.72
C ARG A 34 -12.93 -47.04 3.72
N ILE A 35 -12.82 -46.06 4.62
CA ILE A 35 -11.62 -45.21 4.75
C ILE A 35 -10.48 -45.94 5.48
N ARG A 36 -10.80 -46.82 6.45
CA ARG A 36 -9.78 -47.61 7.17
C ARG A 36 -9.19 -48.75 6.34
N THR A 37 -9.93 -49.31 5.39
CA THR A 37 -9.43 -50.39 4.51
C THR A 37 -8.51 -49.90 3.38
N ARG A 38 -8.60 -48.62 2.97
CA ARG A 38 -7.67 -48.01 2.00
C ARG A 38 -6.30 -47.60 2.59
N ARG A 39 -6.14 -47.63 3.92
CA ARG A 39 -4.87 -47.26 4.59
C ARG A 39 -3.87 -48.41 4.78
N ARG A 40 -4.13 -49.61 4.26
CA ARG A 40 -3.22 -50.78 4.39
C ARG A 40 -2.34 -51.11 3.17
N VAL A 41 -2.31 -50.27 2.13
CA VAL A 41 -1.53 -50.55 0.89
C VAL A 41 -0.33 -49.60 0.66
N VAL A 42 -0.09 -48.57 1.48
CA VAL A 42 0.99 -47.58 1.22
C VAL A 42 2.11 -47.60 2.27
N SER A 43 2.17 -48.62 3.13
CA SER A 43 3.22 -48.77 4.15
C SER A 43 4.50 -49.46 3.67
N ALA A 44 4.72 -49.57 2.35
CA ALA A 44 5.95 -50.14 1.78
C ALA A 44 6.92 -49.10 1.17
N ALA A 45 6.49 -47.83 1.01
CA ALA A 45 7.33 -46.76 0.43
C ALA A 45 8.08 -45.90 1.48
N ALA A 46 7.83 -46.12 2.78
CA ALA A 46 8.35 -45.26 3.86
C ALA A 46 9.79 -45.61 4.32
N ALA A 47 10.32 -46.79 3.99
CA ALA A 47 11.65 -47.19 4.44
C ALA A 47 12.80 -46.58 3.62
N ALA A 48 12.55 -46.16 2.36
CA ALA A 48 13.58 -45.54 1.52
C ALA A 48 13.77 -44.03 1.82
N ALA A 49 12.76 -43.34 2.37
CA ALA A 49 12.82 -41.91 2.65
C ALA A 49 13.65 -41.57 3.90
N CYS A 50 13.76 -42.47 4.88
CA CYS A 50 14.52 -42.22 6.11
C CYS A 50 16.05 -42.26 5.91
N LEU A 51 16.55 -42.93 4.87
CA LEU A 51 17.99 -43.00 4.58
C LEU A 51 18.52 -41.74 3.86
N ALA A 52 17.66 -41.01 3.13
CA ALA A 52 18.00 -39.73 2.52
C ALA A 52 18.08 -38.57 3.54
N VAL A 53 17.38 -38.68 4.68
CA VAL A 53 17.37 -37.67 5.75
C VAL A 53 18.66 -37.71 6.58
N VAL A 54 19.34 -38.85 6.68
CA VAL A 54 20.59 -38.95 7.46
C VAL A 54 21.79 -38.34 6.71
N VAL A 55 21.79 -38.37 5.37
CA VAL A 55 22.87 -37.74 4.55
C VAL A 55 22.70 -36.22 4.46
N SER A 56 21.48 -35.69 4.61
CA SER A 56 21.21 -34.25 4.59
C SER A 56 21.46 -33.55 5.95
N ALA A 57 21.55 -34.29 7.06
CA ALA A 57 21.80 -33.73 8.38
C ALA A 57 23.27 -33.35 8.66
N PHE A 58 24.24 -33.78 7.84
CA PHE A 58 25.68 -33.50 8.06
C PHE A 58 26.25 -32.32 7.25
N ARG A 59 25.41 -31.52 6.57
CA ARG A 59 25.86 -30.29 5.87
C ARG A 59 25.25 -29.00 6.44
N ILE A 60 25.12 -28.92 7.76
CA ILE A 60 24.94 -27.66 8.47
C ILE A 60 26.33 -27.11 8.82
N LEU A 61 26.87 -26.27 7.94
CA LEU A 61 27.85 -25.21 8.25
C LEU A 61 28.20 -24.45 6.94
N ALA A 62 27.24 -23.67 6.43
CA ALA A 62 27.43 -22.61 5.44
C ALA A 62 26.19 -21.67 5.47
N PRO A 63 26.32 -20.36 5.18
CA PRO A 63 25.26 -19.38 5.38
C PRO A 63 24.07 -19.67 4.45
N ALA A 64 22.87 -19.68 5.01
CA ALA A 64 21.65 -20.06 4.30
C ALA A 64 21.30 -19.07 3.17
N ALA A 65 21.40 -19.55 1.93
CA ALA A 65 20.71 -18.99 0.78
C ALA A 65 19.19 -19.04 1.03
N GLY A 66 18.48 -17.99 0.58
CA GLY A 66 17.01 -17.92 0.65
C GLY A 66 16.33 -19.10 -0.05
N PRO A 67 15.01 -19.32 0.20
CA PRO A 67 14.28 -20.41 -0.42
C PRO A 67 14.43 -20.33 -1.95
N GLN A 68 14.97 -21.39 -2.57
CA GLN A 68 15.10 -21.47 -4.02
C GLN A 68 13.71 -21.38 -4.65
N LEU A 69 13.48 -20.26 -5.31
CA LEU A 69 12.29 -19.95 -6.07
C LEU A 69 12.28 -20.81 -7.33
N VAL A 70 11.18 -21.54 -7.51
CA VAL A 70 10.91 -22.30 -8.74
C VAL A 70 10.84 -21.31 -9.91
N ALA A 71 11.50 -21.64 -11.02
CA ALA A 71 11.52 -20.83 -12.24
C ALA A 71 10.09 -20.45 -12.67
N THR A 72 9.91 -19.18 -13.05
CA THR A 72 8.66 -18.60 -13.54
C THR A 72 8.10 -19.46 -14.67
N PRO A 73 6.83 -19.91 -14.62
CA PRO A 73 6.21 -20.57 -15.76
C PRO A 73 6.21 -19.64 -16.98
N PRO A 74 6.26 -20.19 -18.21
CA PRO A 74 6.28 -19.41 -19.45
C PRO A 74 5.04 -18.54 -19.71
N ASP A 75 4.02 -18.60 -18.85
CA ASP A 75 2.65 -18.14 -19.13
C ASP A 75 2.19 -16.91 -18.30
N GLY A 76 3.07 -16.29 -17.49
CA GLY A 76 2.74 -15.04 -16.77
C GLY A 76 3.51 -14.87 -15.46
N PRO A 77 3.74 -13.61 -15.00
CA PRO A 77 4.42 -13.36 -13.74
C PRO A 77 3.62 -13.98 -12.57
N PHE A 78 2.42 -13.53 -12.26
CA PHE A 78 1.73 -13.94 -11.03
C PHE A 78 0.82 -15.17 -11.19
N LEU A 79 1.16 -16.16 -12.01
CA LEU A 79 0.28 -17.32 -12.22
C LEU A 79 0.03 -18.18 -10.98
N GLY A 80 1.00 -18.23 -10.05
CA GLY A 80 0.83 -18.90 -8.76
C GLY A 80 -0.15 -18.18 -7.82
N TRP A 81 -0.57 -16.96 -8.17
CA TRP A 81 -1.48 -16.17 -7.38
C TRP A 81 -2.90 -16.40 -7.87
N ALA A 82 -3.68 -17.22 -7.14
CA ALA A 82 -5.11 -17.33 -7.37
C ALA A 82 -5.79 -15.95 -7.32
N SER A 83 -6.79 -15.69 -8.16
CA SER A 83 -7.47 -14.38 -8.12
C SER A 83 -8.16 -14.16 -6.75
N ALA A 84 -8.16 -12.92 -6.28
CA ALA A 84 -8.68 -12.51 -4.97
C ALA A 84 -9.93 -11.62 -5.11
N GLY A 85 -10.82 -11.66 -4.10
CA GLY A 85 -12.14 -11.03 -4.17
C GLY A 85 -13.15 -11.85 -4.98
N ASP A 86 -14.22 -11.23 -5.46
CA ASP A 86 -15.22 -11.84 -6.35
C ASP A 86 -14.73 -11.93 -7.80
N ALA A 87 -13.49 -12.41 -7.98
CA ALA A 87 -12.68 -12.30 -9.19
C ALA A 87 -13.16 -13.09 -10.43
N LEU A 88 -14.43 -13.48 -10.45
CA LEU A 88 -15.11 -14.14 -11.57
C LEU A 88 -16.13 -13.24 -12.27
N ASP A 89 -16.14 -11.93 -11.98
CA ASP A 89 -16.89 -10.97 -12.79
C ASP A 89 -16.19 -10.77 -14.16
N ALA A 90 -16.49 -11.68 -15.08
CA ALA A 90 -15.96 -11.63 -16.45
C ALA A 90 -16.35 -10.32 -17.18
N GLY A 91 -17.43 -9.66 -16.77
CA GLY A 91 -17.84 -8.36 -17.30
C GLY A 91 -16.84 -7.26 -16.92
N LEU A 92 -16.50 -7.16 -15.63
CA LEU A 92 -15.50 -6.19 -15.16
C LEU A 92 -14.12 -6.40 -15.79
N LEU A 93 -13.70 -7.64 -15.97
CA LEU A 93 -12.43 -7.92 -16.64
C LEU A 93 -12.44 -7.47 -18.11
N ALA A 94 -13.53 -7.74 -18.84
CA ALA A 94 -13.66 -7.32 -20.23
C ALA A 94 -13.65 -5.78 -20.37
N GLU A 95 -14.31 -5.07 -19.45
CA GLU A 95 -14.27 -3.60 -19.40
C GLU A 95 -12.86 -3.08 -19.09
N ALA A 96 -12.14 -3.73 -18.17
CA ALA A 96 -10.76 -3.36 -17.86
C ALA A 96 -9.83 -3.54 -19.07
N VAL A 97 -9.93 -4.66 -19.79
CA VAL A 97 -9.17 -4.91 -21.03
C VAL A 97 -9.48 -3.84 -22.07
N LYS A 98 -10.76 -3.52 -22.28
CA LYS A 98 -11.18 -2.45 -23.20
C LYS A 98 -10.57 -1.10 -22.81
N ALA A 99 -10.60 -0.75 -21.52
CA ALA A 99 -9.99 0.48 -21.02
C ALA A 99 -8.48 0.50 -21.27
N TRP A 100 -7.80 -0.62 -21.00
CA TRP A 100 -6.36 -0.79 -21.19
C TRP A 100 -5.93 -0.61 -22.66
N ASP A 101 -6.62 -1.28 -23.58
CA ASP A 101 -6.31 -1.21 -25.00
C ASP A 101 -6.67 0.17 -25.58
N SER A 102 -7.72 0.82 -25.08
CA SER A 102 -8.12 2.16 -25.55
C SER A 102 -7.07 3.26 -25.27
N THR A 103 -6.29 3.12 -24.19
CA THR A 103 -5.24 4.08 -23.83
C THR A 103 -3.94 3.92 -24.62
N SER A 104 -3.77 2.79 -25.31
CA SER A 104 -2.54 2.41 -26.01
C SER A 104 -2.42 3.02 -27.41
N GLY A 105 -3.41 3.81 -27.84
CA GLY A 105 -3.51 4.34 -29.20
C GLY A 105 -3.96 3.28 -30.21
N SER A 106 -4.55 3.71 -31.32
CA SER A 106 -5.11 2.83 -32.36
C SER A 106 -4.08 1.98 -33.13
N SER A 107 -2.78 2.15 -32.87
CA SER A 107 -1.68 1.43 -33.53
C SER A 107 -1.03 0.35 -32.66
N ALA A 108 -1.32 0.28 -31.36
CA ALA A 108 -0.78 -0.75 -30.48
C ALA A 108 -1.61 -2.05 -30.60
N SER A 109 -0.92 -3.20 -30.65
CA SER A 109 -1.63 -4.49 -30.58
C SER A 109 -2.28 -4.66 -29.20
N PRO A 110 -3.49 -5.25 -29.11
CA PRO A 110 -4.16 -5.48 -27.84
C PRO A 110 -3.32 -6.27 -26.85
N HIS A 111 -3.52 -6.01 -25.55
CA HIS A 111 -2.87 -6.78 -24.50
C HIS A 111 -3.27 -8.26 -24.58
N SER A 112 -2.31 -9.15 -24.37
CA SER A 112 -2.53 -10.60 -24.48
C SER A 112 -2.45 -11.30 -23.13
N ALA A 113 -3.07 -12.48 -23.06
CA ALA A 113 -3.14 -13.35 -21.87
C ALA A 113 -3.55 -12.62 -20.58
N VAL A 114 -4.45 -11.64 -20.69
CA VAL A 114 -4.89 -10.82 -19.54
C VAL A 114 -5.65 -11.67 -18.52
N ARG A 115 -5.28 -11.52 -17.25
CA ARG A 115 -5.90 -12.22 -16.12
C ARG A 115 -6.08 -11.29 -14.92
N PRO A 116 -7.21 -11.40 -14.18
CA PRO A 116 -7.41 -10.62 -12.97
C PRO A 116 -6.61 -11.24 -11.83
N LEU A 117 -5.84 -10.41 -11.13
CA LEU A 117 -5.45 -10.66 -9.76
C LEU A 117 -6.60 -10.32 -8.80
N VAL A 118 -7.37 -9.29 -9.14
CA VAL A 118 -8.61 -8.89 -8.46
C VAL A 118 -9.59 -8.37 -9.49
N ALA A 119 -10.88 -8.70 -9.34
CA ALA A 119 -11.98 -8.03 -10.00
C ALA A 119 -13.17 -8.08 -9.05
N THR A 120 -13.59 -6.94 -8.51
CA THR A 120 -14.64 -6.92 -7.47
C THR A 120 -15.31 -5.56 -7.37
N GLN A 121 -16.45 -5.52 -6.68
CA GLN A 121 -17.17 -4.31 -6.33
C GLN A 121 -16.90 -3.99 -4.86
N VAL A 122 -16.21 -2.89 -4.59
CA VAL A 122 -15.96 -2.45 -3.22
C VAL A 122 -17.11 -1.55 -2.77
N PRO A 123 -17.77 -1.83 -1.63
CA PRO A 123 -18.77 -0.93 -1.07
C PRO A 123 -18.23 0.49 -0.93
N TYR A 124 -19.01 1.49 -1.33
CA TYR A 124 -18.69 2.93 -1.28
C TYR A 124 -17.58 3.43 -2.22
N PHE A 125 -16.60 2.60 -2.59
CA PHE A 125 -15.56 2.98 -3.55
C PHE A 125 -15.94 2.68 -5.02
N GLY A 126 -16.56 1.53 -5.29
CA GLY A 126 -16.96 1.10 -6.63
C GLY A 126 -16.14 -0.06 -7.20
N PRO A 127 -16.20 -0.28 -8.52
CA PRO A 127 -15.49 -1.36 -9.19
C PRO A 127 -13.98 -1.21 -9.09
N VAL A 128 -13.27 -2.29 -8.77
CA VAL A 128 -11.81 -2.38 -8.74
C VAL A 128 -11.35 -3.61 -9.50
N VAL A 129 -10.45 -3.40 -10.44
CA VAL A 129 -9.76 -4.47 -11.16
C VAL A 129 -8.26 -4.27 -11.06
N VAL A 130 -7.55 -5.32 -10.66
CA VAL A 130 -6.09 -5.40 -10.76
C VAL A 130 -5.82 -6.55 -11.71
N ALA A 131 -5.22 -6.26 -12.86
CA ALA A 131 -4.98 -7.23 -13.91
C ALA A 131 -3.50 -7.32 -14.23
N GLN A 132 -3.09 -8.52 -14.63
CA GLN A 132 -1.80 -8.76 -15.26
C GLN A 132 -2.00 -9.18 -16.71
N GLY A 133 -1.01 -8.97 -17.55
CA GLY A 133 -1.02 -9.39 -18.95
C GLY A 133 0.32 -9.11 -19.60
N TYR A 134 0.33 -9.14 -20.91
CA TYR A 134 1.49 -8.78 -21.72
C TYR A 134 1.13 -7.63 -22.66
N ASP A 135 2.05 -6.69 -22.82
CA ASP A 135 1.95 -5.66 -23.85
C ASP A 135 2.26 -6.21 -25.26
N SER A 136 2.22 -5.34 -26.27
CA SER A 136 2.46 -5.69 -27.66
C SER A 136 3.87 -6.25 -27.93
N ASP A 137 4.85 -5.92 -27.08
CA ASP A 137 6.22 -6.40 -27.18
C ASP A 137 6.43 -7.72 -26.41
N GLY A 138 5.37 -8.25 -25.79
CA GLY A 138 5.42 -9.44 -24.96
C GLY A 138 6.07 -9.20 -23.60
N ALA A 139 6.19 -7.94 -23.15
CA ALA A 139 6.69 -7.63 -21.82
C ALA A 139 5.55 -7.73 -20.78
N PRO A 140 5.82 -8.31 -19.60
CA PRO A 140 4.79 -8.53 -18.59
C PRO A 140 4.40 -7.21 -17.90
N ARG A 141 3.09 -7.00 -17.75
CA ARG A 141 2.49 -5.77 -17.21
C ARG A 141 1.55 -6.04 -16.04
N LEU A 142 1.47 -5.07 -15.14
CA LEU A 142 0.52 -5.03 -14.03
C LEU A 142 -0.24 -3.70 -14.07
N SER A 143 -1.56 -3.80 -14.10
CA SER A 143 -2.45 -2.65 -14.25
C SER A 143 -3.55 -2.59 -13.22
N PHE A 144 -3.91 -1.36 -12.86
CA PHE A 144 -4.95 -1.04 -11.88
C PHE A 144 -6.04 -0.23 -12.56
N PHE A 145 -7.28 -0.62 -12.33
CA PHE A 145 -8.48 0.02 -12.86
C PHE A 145 -9.46 0.28 -11.75
N THR A 146 -10.07 1.45 -11.79
CA THR A 146 -11.17 1.79 -10.89
C THR A 146 -12.25 2.52 -11.65
N ALA A 147 -13.48 2.44 -11.15
CA ALA A 147 -14.57 3.30 -11.59
C ALA A 147 -15.21 3.96 -10.37
N ASP A 148 -15.62 5.21 -10.56
CA ASP A 148 -16.47 5.91 -9.59
C ASP A 148 -17.93 5.73 -10.00
N ARG A 149 -18.79 5.46 -9.02
CA ARG A 149 -20.26 5.40 -9.20
C ARG A 149 -20.83 6.72 -9.73
N SER A 150 -20.16 7.84 -9.51
CA SER A 150 -20.60 9.18 -9.94
C SER A 150 -20.36 9.50 -11.43
N ASN A 151 -19.46 8.77 -12.10
CA ASN A 151 -18.99 9.09 -13.47
C ASN A 151 -19.32 8.01 -14.50
N GLY A 152 -20.55 7.49 -14.47
CA GLY A 152 -21.05 6.57 -15.50
C GLY A 152 -20.54 5.12 -15.40
N SER A 153 -19.93 4.72 -14.29
CA SER A 153 -19.48 3.34 -13.98
C SER A 153 -18.37 2.75 -14.87
N ALA A 154 -17.87 3.47 -15.88
CA ALA A 154 -16.83 2.94 -16.77
C ALA A 154 -15.46 2.87 -16.08
N LEU A 155 -14.81 1.70 -16.19
CA LEU A 155 -13.45 1.50 -15.66
C LEU A 155 -12.44 2.42 -16.34
N THR A 156 -11.61 3.06 -15.53
CA THR A 156 -10.51 3.92 -15.95
C THR A 156 -9.19 3.27 -15.58
N LEU A 157 -8.24 3.23 -16.52
CA LEU A 157 -6.86 2.83 -16.24
C LEU A 157 -6.20 3.86 -15.31
N ARG A 158 -5.79 3.41 -14.12
CA ARG A 158 -5.14 4.24 -13.10
C ARG A 158 -3.64 4.10 -13.09
N ALA A 159 -3.13 2.91 -13.36
CA ALA A 159 -1.70 2.67 -13.47
C ALA A 159 -1.49 1.47 -14.39
N ASP A 160 -0.46 1.54 -15.23
CA ASP A 160 0.09 0.43 -15.99
C ASP A 160 1.61 0.47 -15.82
N ARG A 161 2.19 -0.60 -15.27
CA ARG A 161 3.61 -0.67 -14.95
C ARG A 161 4.19 -2.04 -15.28
N PRO A 162 5.52 -2.16 -15.50
CA PRO A 162 6.17 -3.45 -15.60
C PRO A 162 5.79 -4.34 -14.40
N ALA A 163 5.43 -5.59 -14.67
CA ALA A 163 5.14 -6.53 -13.61
C ALA A 163 6.44 -6.88 -12.86
N PRO A 164 6.49 -6.75 -11.52
CA PRO A 164 7.68 -7.14 -10.77
C PRO A 164 7.83 -8.66 -10.74
N ASP A 165 9.03 -9.14 -10.39
CA ASP A 165 9.33 -10.57 -10.29
C ASP A 165 8.45 -11.24 -9.21
N PRO A 166 7.47 -12.07 -9.60
CA PRO A 166 6.52 -12.73 -8.70
C PRO A 166 7.16 -13.59 -7.64
N ALA A 167 8.35 -14.11 -7.94
CA ALA A 167 9.09 -14.96 -7.05
C ALA A 167 9.64 -14.18 -5.85
N GLN A 168 9.90 -12.88 -6.05
CA GLN A 168 10.44 -11.97 -5.02
C GLN A 168 9.36 -11.05 -4.44
N THR A 169 8.24 -10.88 -5.15
CA THR A 169 7.15 -10.01 -4.73
C THR A 169 6.26 -10.70 -3.70
N GLN A 170 6.09 -10.07 -2.53
CA GLN A 170 5.15 -10.52 -1.50
C GLN A 170 3.80 -9.80 -1.58
N VAL A 171 3.79 -8.59 -2.15
CA VAL A 171 2.62 -7.73 -2.28
C VAL A 171 2.79 -6.79 -3.46
N VAL A 172 1.69 -6.49 -4.13
CA VAL A 172 1.58 -5.38 -5.09
C VAL A 172 0.54 -4.40 -4.56
N SER A 173 0.82 -3.11 -4.68
CA SER A 173 -0.12 -2.08 -4.24
C SER A 173 -0.19 -0.89 -5.19
N LEU A 174 -1.17 -0.03 -4.94
CA LEU A 174 -1.29 1.31 -5.49
C LEU A 174 -1.86 2.21 -4.39
N VAL A 175 -1.20 3.32 -4.07
CA VAL A 175 -1.69 4.30 -3.08
C VAL A 175 -1.81 5.66 -3.75
N SER A 176 -3.03 6.19 -3.85
CA SER A 176 -3.27 7.41 -4.62
C SER A 176 -4.57 8.14 -4.26
N SER A 177 -4.54 9.46 -4.33
CA SER A 177 -5.72 10.32 -4.29
C SER A 177 -6.45 10.45 -5.64
N ARG A 178 -5.94 9.79 -6.68
CA ARG A 178 -6.45 9.89 -8.07
C ARG A 178 -7.18 8.65 -8.52
N LEU A 179 -7.75 7.90 -7.57
CA LEU A 179 -8.44 6.64 -7.85
C LEU A 179 -9.95 6.81 -8.04
N THR A 180 -10.50 7.98 -7.72
CA THR A 180 -11.87 8.39 -8.05
C THR A 180 -11.84 9.51 -9.09
N GLY A 181 -12.97 9.77 -9.77
CA GLY A 181 -13.05 10.82 -10.80
C GLY A 181 -12.19 10.59 -12.06
N PRO A 182 -11.89 11.63 -12.85
CA PRO A 182 -11.08 11.51 -14.08
C PRO A 182 -9.64 11.07 -13.83
N SER A 183 -9.00 10.47 -14.82
CA SER A 183 -7.58 10.07 -14.73
C SER A 183 -6.67 11.28 -14.48
N GLY A 184 -5.72 11.14 -13.56
CA GLY A 184 -4.77 12.21 -13.21
C GLY A 184 -5.30 13.29 -12.26
N VAL A 185 -6.60 13.31 -11.95
CA VAL A 185 -7.21 14.31 -11.07
C VAL A 185 -7.25 13.79 -9.65
N ALA A 186 -6.68 14.55 -8.70
CA ALA A 186 -6.71 14.23 -7.28
C ALA A 186 -8.08 14.53 -6.68
N SER A 187 -8.54 13.69 -5.75
CA SER A 187 -9.68 13.99 -4.90
C SER A 187 -9.40 15.23 -4.04
N SER A 188 -10.44 16.04 -3.86
CA SER A 188 -10.44 17.17 -2.93
C SER A 188 -10.83 16.75 -1.51
N ASP A 189 -11.36 15.55 -1.33
CA ASP A 189 -11.87 15.09 -0.04
C ASP A 189 -10.73 14.78 0.92
N TYR A 190 -10.92 15.07 2.21
CA TYR A 190 -9.90 14.78 3.22
C TYR A 190 -9.57 13.28 3.26
N TRP A 191 -10.55 12.41 3.06
CA TRP A 191 -10.41 10.95 2.96
C TRP A 191 -10.32 10.48 1.50
N GLY A 192 -9.83 11.33 0.60
CA GLY A 192 -9.85 11.09 -0.84
C GLY A 192 -8.74 10.19 -1.39
N THR A 193 -7.86 9.64 -0.54
CA THR A 193 -6.83 8.69 -0.97
C THR A 193 -7.30 7.26 -0.74
N TYR A 194 -6.97 6.36 -1.66
CA TYR A 194 -7.20 4.94 -1.46
C TYR A 194 -5.91 4.14 -1.63
N ALA A 195 -5.77 3.08 -0.84
CA ALA A 195 -4.76 2.05 -1.02
C ALA A 195 -5.42 0.78 -1.55
N ILE A 196 -5.03 0.34 -2.74
CA ILE A 196 -5.44 -0.94 -3.33
C ILE A 196 -4.26 -1.90 -3.16
N VAL A 197 -4.44 -2.98 -2.43
CA VAL A 197 -3.35 -3.90 -2.06
C VAL A 197 -3.72 -5.34 -2.37
N VAL A 198 -2.90 -6.03 -3.16
CA VAL A 198 -3.02 -7.46 -3.45
C VAL A 198 -1.76 -8.17 -2.98
N ALA A 199 -1.89 -9.13 -2.09
CA ALA A 199 -0.77 -9.85 -1.51
C ALA A 199 -0.68 -11.31 -2.00
N MET A 200 0.45 -11.95 -1.71
CA MET A 200 0.70 -13.35 -2.03
C MET A 200 -0.33 -14.30 -1.40
N PRO A 201 -0.55 -15.49 -1.98
CA PRO A 201 -1.41 -16.52 -1.38
C PRO A 201 -0.97 -16.92 0.03
N GLY A 202 -1.92 -17.41 0.84
CA GLY A 202 -1.64 -17.99 2.17
C GLY A 202 -1.65 -16.99 3.34
N LEU A 203 -1.90 -15.71 3.07
CA LEU A 203 -2.16 -14.72 4.11
C LEU A 203 -3.61 -14.81 4.59
N THR A 204 -3.78 -14.58 5.89
CA THR A 204 -5.10 -14.51 6.52
C THR A 204 -5.56 -13.07 6.70
N LYS A 205 -4.63 -12.10 6.71
CA LYS A 205 -4.94 -10.69 6.95
C LYS A 205 -3.91 -9.75 6.32
N LEU A 206 -4.42 -8.61 5.84
CA LEU A 206 -3.62 -7.42 5.49
C LEU A 206 -3.97 -6.25 6.42
N GLN A 207 -2.97 -5.41 6.67
CA GLN A 207 -3.12 -4.15 7.39
C GLN A 207 -2.41 -3.05 6.60
N VAL A 208 -3.09 -1.91 6.46
CA VAL A 208 -2.56 -0.71 5.83
C VAL A 208 -2.52 0.37 6.89
N ASP A 209 -1.33 0.90 7.15
CA ASP A 209 -1.10 2.01 8.08
C ASP A 209 -0.50 3.17 7.31
N THR A 210 -0.80 4.41 7.69
CA THR A 210 -0.18 5.60 7.10
C THR A 210 0.33 6.51 8.21
N THR A 211 1.47 7.15 8.00
CA THR A 211 2.01 8.14 8.94
C THR A 211 1.34 9.50 8.81
N ALA A 212 0.46 9.67 7.81
CA ALA A 212 -0.36 10.86 7.60
C ALA A 212 -1.40 11.11 8.70
N ILE A 213 -1.85 10.06 9.40
CA ILE A 213 -2.80 10.15 10.52
C ILE A 213 -2.35 9.26 11.68
N ASP A 214 -2.76 9.58 12.90
CA ASP A 214 -2.40 8.84 14.14
C ASP A 214 -3.33 7.67 14.45
N GLN A 215 -4.01 7.19 13.43
CA GLN A 215 -4.84 6.02 13.53
C GLN A 215 -4.13 4.89 12.80
N THR A 216 -3.80 3.84 13.55
CA THR A 216 -3.80 2.51 12.96
C THR A 216 -5.20 2.34 12.40
N LEU A 217 -5.34 2.43 11.08
CA LEU A 217 -6.61 2.21 10.42
C LEU A 217 -6.97 0.75 10.68
N ARG A 218 -7.84 0.57 11.68
CA ARG A 218 -8.24 -0.75 12.15
C ARG A 218 -9.13 -1.34 11.07
N GLN A 219 -8.66 -2.47 10.54
CA GLN A 219 -9.43 -3.43 9.76
C GLN A 219 -10.35 -2.75 8.75
N GLY A 220 -9.79 -2.34 7.62
CA GLY A 220 -10.51 -2.52 6.36
C GLY A 220 -11.18 -3.88 6.41
N GLY A 221 -12.49 -3.89 6.24
CA GLY A 221 -13.35 -5.08 6.20
C GLY A 221 -13.03 -5.97 5.00
N GLY A 222 -11.75 -6.24 4.74
CA GLY A 222 -11.32 -7.39 3.98
C GLY A 222 -11.85 -8.62 4.68
N LEU A 223 -12.35 -9.57 3.88
CA LEU A 223 -12.82 -10.86 4.33
C LEU A 223 -11.84 -11.43 5.37
N ASP A 224 -12.33 -12.14 6.40
CA ASP A 224 -11.53 -12.75 7.49
C ASP A 224 -10.41 -13.72 7.01
N ASN A 225 -10.26 -13.90 5.69
CA ASN A 225 -9.25 -14.69 4.99
C ASN A 225 -8.63 -13.96 3.77
N GLY A 226 -8.57 -12.62 3.81
CA GLY A 226 -8.31 -11.78 2.64
C GLY A 226 -6.83 -11.55 2.32
N ARG A 227 -6.45 -11.83 1.08
CA ARG A 227 -5.19 -11.40 0.44
C ARG A 227 -5.32 -10.10 -0.36
N PHE A 228 -6.44 -9.40 -0.18
CA PHE A 228 -6.77 -8.16 -0.87
C PHE A 228 -7.44 -7.19 0.10
N VAL A 229 -7.11 -5.90 -0.01
CA VAL A 229 -7.80 -4.83 0.71
C VAL A 229 -7.84 -3.56 -0.16
N VAL A 230 -8.95 -2.84 -0.06
CA VAL A 230 -9.05 -1.45 -0.51
C VAL A 230 -9.36 -0.62 0.74
N GLU A 231 -8.45 0.29 1.07
CA GLU A 231 -8.53 1.10 2.28
C GLU A 231 -8.60 2.57 1.92
N GLU A 232 -9.53 3.30 2.54
CA GLU A 232 -9.62 4.75 2.45
C GLU A 232 -8.62 5.40 3.42
N LEU A 233 -7.88 6.39 2.94
CA LEU A 233 -6.79 7.06 3.63
C LEU A 233 -6.97 8.58 3.54
N SER A 234 -6.29 9.31 4.43
CA SER A 234 -6.18 10.77 4.31
C SER A 234 -5.51 11.15 2.99
N ASN A 235 -5.96 12.25 2.37
CA ASN A 235 -5.48 12.80 1.10
C ASN A 235 -3.96 13.09 1.06
N SER A 236 -3.35 13.22 2.23
CA SER A 236 -1.90 13.38 2.38
C SER A 236 -1.11 12.07 2.28
N SER A 237 -1.79 10.91 2.23
CA SER A 237 -1.14 9.60 2.17
C SER A 237 -0.56 9.34 0.79
N THR A 238 0.64 8.77 0.76
CA THR A 238 1.37 8.37 -0.45
C THR A 238 1.92 6.97 -0.27
N ALA A 239 2.36 6.33 -1.36
CA ALA A 239 3.06 5.05 -1.27
C ALA A 239 4.23 5.05 -0.25
N PRO A 240 5.17 6.03 -0.29
CA PRO A 240 6.26 6.16 0.69
C PRO A 240 5.85 6.22 2.16
N THR A 241 4.72 6.87 2.45
CA THR A 241 4.23 7.12 3.83
C THR A 241 3.25 6.05 4.32
N THR A 242 2.90 5.11 3.44
CA THR A 242 1.99 4.01 3.72
C THR A 242 2.80 2.74 3.98
N THR A 243 2.43 1.99 5.01
CA THR A 243 2.99 0.69 5.36
C THR A 243 1.94 -0.39 5.14
N ILE A 244 2.34 -1.47 4.48
CA ILE A 244 1.51 -2.64 4.27
C ILE A 244 2.11 -3.80 5.05
N THR A 245 1.30 -4.41 5.92
CA THR A 245 1.69 -5.55 6.74
C THR A 245 0.82 -6.76 6.42
N GLY A 246 1.45 -7.88 6.07
CA GLY A 246 0.78 -9.15 5.81
C GLY A 246 0.92 -10.12 6.99
N TYR A 247 -0.16 -10.83 7.30
CA TYR A 247 -0.22 -11.78 8.41
C TYR A 247 -0.69 -13.17 7.97
N ALA A 248 -0.15 -14.19 8.64
CA ALA A 248 -0.64 -15.56 8.63
C ALA A 248 -1.02 -15.94 10.07
N GLY A 249 -2.33 -16.00 10.34
CA GLY A 249 -2.85 -15.97 11.70
C GLY A 249 -2.48 -14.66 12.39
N THR A 250 -1.76 -14.76 13.51
CA THR A 250 -1.26 -13.61 14.28
C THR A 250 0.18 -13.22 13.92
N ARG A 251 0.87 -14.03 13.11
CA ARG A 251 2.28 -13.83 12.77
C ARG A 251 2.42 -12.88 11.58
N THR A 252 3.26 -11.86 11.72
CA THR A 252 3.70 -11.02 10.59
C THR A 252 4.56 -11.85 9.63
N VAL A 253 4.14 -11.90 8.37
CA VAL A 253 4.87 -12.54 7.27
C VAL A 253 5.78 -11.53 6.58
N PHE A 254 5.26 -10.32 6.34
CA PHE A 254 6.02 -9.21 5.80
C PHE A 254 5.50 -7.88 6.32
N LYS A 255 6.35 -6.86 6.20
CA LYS A 255 6.04 -5.45 6.43
C LYS A 255 6.85 -4.61 5.46
N THR A 256 6.19 -3.92 4.55
CA THR A 256 6.83 -3.13 3.48
C THR A 256 6.14 -1.79 3.29
N ALA A 257 6.78 -0.86 2.58
CA ALA A 257 6.15 0.38 2.16
C ALA A 257 5.12 0.13 1.05
N GLY A 258 4.20 1.07 0.85
CA GLY A 258 3.36 1.10 -0.33
C GLY A 258 4.20 1.31 -1.59
N GLU A 259 3.71 0.77 -2.70
CA GLU A 259 4.39 0.84 -4.00
C GLU A 259 3.56 1.59 -5.04
N GLY A 260 4.16 2.61 -5.62
CA GLY A 260 3.62 3.33 -6.78
C GLY A 260 2.37 4.17 -6.51
N GLY A 261 2.10 5.05 -7.46
CA GLY A 261 0.90 5.89 -7.52
C GLY A 261 0.19 5.72 -8.86
N ALA A 262 -1.00 6.32 -8.97
CA ALA A 262 -1.72 6.38 -10.23
C ALA A 262 -1.02 7.35 -11.21
N VAL A 263 -1.44 7.32 -12.47
CA VAL A 263 -1.06 8.31 -13.47
C VAL A 263 -1.31 9.71 -12.90
N GLY A 264 -0.29 10.56 -12.97
CA GLY A 264 -0.34 11.93 -12.43
C GLY A 264 0.08 12.07 -10.97
N ASP A 265 0.38 10.98 -10.26
CA ASP A 265 1.06 11.06 -8.96
C ASP A 265 2.57 11.29 -9.12
N PRO A 266 3.20 11.95 -8.13
CA PRO A 266 4.65 12.03 -8.02
C PRO A 266 5.31 10.65 -8.04
N LEU A 267 6.50 10.59 -8.64
CA LEU A 267 7.35 9.41 -8.57
C LEU A 267 8.29 9.55 -7.36
N ALA A 268 8.36 8.50 -6.55
CA ALA A 268 9.30 8.40 -5.44
C ALA A 268 10.57 7.71 -5.91
N VAL A 269 11.69 8.43 -5.94
CA VAL A 269 12.99 7.91 -6.37
C VAL A 269 13.80 7.52 -5.13
N SER A 270 14.08 6.23 -4.98
CA SER A 270 14.95 5.70 -3.94
C SER A 270 16.39 6.24 -4.07
N ALA A 271 16.95 6.69 -2.95
CA ALA A 271 18.30 7.21 -2.85
C ALA A 271 18.98 6.69 -1.57
N ALA A 272 20.16 6.07 -1.71
CA ALA A 272 20.90 5.53 -0.57
C ALA A 272 21.72 6.63 0.12
N VAL A 273 21.73 6.64 1.46
CA VAL A 273 22.51 7.62 2.23
C VAL A 273 23.99 7.25 2.17
N VAL A 274 24.83 8.15 1.66
CA VAL A 274 26.29 7.96 1.55
C VAL A 274 27.07 8.78 2.58
N HIS A 275 26.55 9.94 2.97
CA HIS A 275 27.15 10.78 3.99
C HIS A 275 26.08 11.48 4.81
N ARG A 276 26.39 11.75 6.07
CA ARG A 276 25.52 12.44 7.02
C ARG A 276 26.34 13.35 7.91
N ASP A 277 25.87 14.57 8.07
CA ASP A 277 26.25 15.45 9.15
C ASP A 277 24.99 15.99 9.88
N GLN A 278 25.16 17.01 10.72
CA GLN A 278 24.06 17.57 11.52
C GLN A 278 23.10 18.46 10.72
N GLN A 279 23.49 18.94 9.54
CA GLN A 279 22.72 19.89 8.73
C GLN A 279 22.22 19.28 7.42
N GLN A 280 22.86 18.23 6.91
CA GLN A 280 22.59 17.69 5.58
C GLN A 280 22.84 16.18 5.48
N LEU A 281 22.20 15.59 4.47
CA LEU A 281 22.51 14.26 3.96
C LEU A 281 23.03 14.38 2.54
N THR A 282 24.04 13.58 2.21
CA THR A 282 24.38 13.28 0.82
C THR A 282 23.85 11.89 0.50
N VAL A 283 23.15 11.79 -0.62
CA VAL A 283 22.55 10.53 -1.08
C VAL A 283 23.02 10.19 -2.49
N SER A 284 23.20 8.91 -2.77
CA SER A 284 23.49 8.40 -4.11
C SER A 284 22.21 8.03 -4.84
N LEU A 285 22.16 8.35 -6.13
CA LEU A 285 21.02 8.17 -7.02
C LEU A 285 21.33 7.06 -8.04
N ALA A 286 20.38 6.16 -8.28
CA ALA A 286 20.50 5.20 -9.37
C ALA A 286 20.45 5.91 -10.74
N ASP A 287 19.51 6.85 -10.87
CA ASP A 287 19.38 7.82 -11.96
C ASP A 287 19.11 9.21 -11.39
N GLY A 288 19.98 10.18 -11.69
CA GLY A 288 19.87 11.57 -11.21
C GLY A 288 19.03 12.48 -12.10
N ARG A 289 18.63 12.01 -13.29
CA ARG A 289 18.07 12.89 -14.34
C ARG A 289 16.73 13.53 -14.00
N THR A 290 15.95 12.96 -13.09
CA THR A 290 14.65 13.47 -12.64
C THR A 290 14.73 14.34 -11.38
N ILE A 291 15.87 14.31 -10.67
CA ILE A 291 16.05 14.98 -9.38
C ILE A 291 16.44 16.45 -9.59
N ARG A 292 15.80 17.34 -8.85
CA ARG A 292 15.98 18.80 -8.93
C ARG A 292 15.97 19.41 -7.53
N GLU A 293 16.61 20.56 -7.40
CA GLU A 293 16.53 21.37 -6.19
C GLU A 293 15.08 21.73 -5.85
N GLY A 294 14.78 21.85 -4.57
CA GLY A 294 13.44 22.14 -4.07
C GLY A 294 12.57 20.91 -3.79
N GLN A 295 12.92 19.74 -4.33
CA GLN A 295 12.17 18.50 -4.10
C GLN A 295 12.29 18.02 -2.64
N LEU A 296 11.23 17.40 -2.12
CA LEU A 296 11.23 16.86 -0.77
C LEU A 296 11.88 15.47 -0.74
N ALA A 297 12.69 15.24 0.28
CA ALA A 297 13.19 13.92 0.62
C ALA A 297 12.42 13.40 1.84
N VAL A 298 11.84 12.23 1.69
CA VAL A 298 10.97 11.61 2.69
C VAL A 298 11.53 10.26 3.12
N ALA A 299 11.18 9.87 4.33
CA ALA A 299 11.29 8.51 4.83
C ALA A 299 9.90 8.05 5.26
N ARG A 300 9.79 6.77 5.61
CA ARG A 300 8.53 6.17 6.07
C ARG A 300 7.81 6.99 7.14
N ASP A 301 8.57 7.53 8.09
CA ASP A 301 8.03 8.22 9.26
C ASP A 301 7.81 9.73 9.05
N GLY A 302 8.15 10.28 7.88
CA GLY A 302 7.89 11.68 7.55
C GLY A 302 8.98 12.33 6.71
N LEU A 303 9.05 13.66 6.81
CA LEU A 303 9.96 14.50 6.05
C LEU A 303 11.38 14.41 6.62
N VAL A 304 12.34 14.13 5.74
CA VAL A 304 13.77 14.17 6.08
C VAL A 304 14.33 15.56 5.84
N GLY A 305 13.95 16.17 4.72
CA GLY A 305 14.48 17.46 4.31
C GLY A 305 14.11 17.84 2.88
N ARG A 306 14.89 18.77 2.32
CA ARG A 306 14.72 19.27 0.95
C ARG A 306 16.02 19.19 0.18
N VAL A 307 15.95 18.78 -1.09
CA VAL A 307 17.10 18.76 -2.00
C VAL A 307 17.57 20.20 -2.24
N THR A 308 18.83 20.47 -1.94
CA THR A 308 19.48 21.79 -2.10
C THR A 308 20.52 21.82 -3.19
N ALA A 309 21.07 20.67 -3.60
CA ALA A 309 22.00 20.57 -4.71
C ALA A 309 21.94 19.18 -5.34
N VAL A 310 22.25 19.09 -6.64
CA VAL A 310 22.35 17.82 -7.38
C VAL A 310 23.64 17.79 -8.20
N ASP A 311 24.49 16.81 -7.93
CA ASP A 311 25.71 16.51 -8.69
C ASP A 311 25.40 15.34 -9.65
N GLN A 312 25.13 15.67 -10.92
CA GLN A 312 24.77 14.68 -11.94
C GLN A 312 25.96 13.78 -12.32
N ASP A 313 27.19 14.28 -12.22
CA ASP A 313 28.40 13.54 -12.59
C ASP A 313 28.68 12.43 -11.58
N LYS A 314 28.52 12.74 -10.28
CA LYS A 314 28.63 11.76 -9.20
C LYS A 314 27.35 10.98 -8.94
N LYS A 315 26.25 11.35 -9.61
CA LYS A 315 24.89 10.86 -9.31
C LYS A 315 24.54 11.00 -7.83
N GLN A 316 24.76 12.19 -7.28
CA GLN A 316 24.50 12.48 -5.87
C GLN A 316 23.56 13.68 -5.72
N ALA A 317 22.80 13.70 -4.63
CA ALA A 317 22.05 14.87 -4.20
C ALA A 317 22.39 15.22 -2.75
N THR A 318 22.39 16.50 -2.46
CA THR A 318 22.49 17.03 -1.09
C THR A 318 21.11 17.44 -0.63
N ILE A 319 20.74 16.99 0.56
CA ILE A 319 19.46 17.26 1.21
C ILE A 319 19.74 18.06 2.47
N ALA A 320 19.24 19.29 2.56
CA ALA A 320 19.20 20.00 3.83
C ALA A 320 18.14 19.37 4.73
N LEU A 321 18.57 18.93 5.92
CA LEU A 321 17.68 18.33 6.92
C LEU A 321 16.63 19.33 7.38
N ILE A 322 15.48 18.86 7.87
CA ILE A 322 14.44 19.75 8.41
C ILE A 322 14.93 20.63 9.58
N THR A 323 15.93 20.18 10.32
CA THR A 323 16.59 20.94 11.40
C THR A 323 17.67 21.90 10.90
N SER A 324 18.02 21.85 9.61
CA SER A 324 19.07 22.69 9.02
C SER A 324 18.68 24.16 9.01
N THR A 325 19.63 25.07 9.25
CA THR A 325 19.38 26.51 9.08
C THR A 325 19.05 26.93 7.65
N ALA A 326 19.36 26.07 6.67
CA ALA A 326 18.98 26.26 5.27
C ALA A 326 17.56 25.76 4.94
N PHE A 327 16.90 25.06 5.86
CA PHE A 327 15.57 24.52 5.62
C PHE A 327 14.48 25.55 5.89
N VAL A 328 13.64 25.77 4.88
CA VAL A 328 12.45 26.62 4.96
C VAL A 328 11.33 25.95 4.16
N SER A 329 10.13 25.83 4.75
CA SER A 329 8.96 25.29 4.04
C SER A 329 7.66 25.94 4.48
N PRO A 330 6.72 26.23 3.56
CA PRO A 330 5.34 26.44 3.97
C PRO A 330 4.82 25.18 4.64
N VAL A 331 3.98 25.35 5.67
CA VAL A 331 3.38 24.25 6.42
C VAL A 331 1.98 24.59 6.89
N TYR A 332 1.23 23.56 7.29
CA TYR A 332 -0.06 23.72 7.94
C TYR A 332 -0.34 22.58 8.92
N THR A 333 -1.23 22.80 9.91
CA THR A 333 -1.67 21.72 10.80
C THR A 333 -2.69 20.81 10.13
N ASN A 334 -2.56 19.49 10.35
CA ASN A 334 -3.39 18.46 9.72
C ASN A 334 -4.91 18.68 9.88
N ILE A 335 -5.36 19.07 11.09
CA ILE A 335 -6.80 19.08 11.46
C ILE A 335 -7.41 20.44 11.20
N SER A 336 -6.81 21.48 11.77
CA SER A 336 -7.35 22.84 11.75
C SER A 336 -6.86 23.67 10.58
N ASN A 337 -6.01 23.12 9.70
CA ASN A 337 -5.40 23.79 8.55
C ASN A 337 -4.78 25.15 8.92
N VAL A 338 -4.18 25.25 10.11
CA VAL A 338 -3.55 26.48 10.57
C VAL A 338 -2.23 26.64 9.81
N PRO A 339 -2.06 27.70 8.99
CA PRO A 339 -0.88 27.88 8.18
C PRO A 339 0.30 28.41 9.00
N GLY A 340 1.51 28.22 8.48
CA GLY A 340 2.75 28.79 9.01
C GLY A 340 3.93 28.53 8.08
N THR A 341 5.13 28.90 8.51
CA THR A 341 6.39 28.60 7.82
C THR A 341 7.32 27.86 8.77
N ALA A 342 7.76 26.66 8.40
CA ALA A 342 8.73 25.89 9.17
C ALA A 342 10.16 26.30 8.80
N HIS A 343 10.98 26.53 9.81
CA HIS A 343 12.41 26.85 9.72
C HIS A 343 13.21 25.89 10.60
N GLY A 344 14.36 25.42 10.11
CA GLY A 344 15.33 24.73 10.94
C GLY A 344 16.25 25.71 11.66
N THR A 345 16.61 25.43 12.92
CA THR A 345 17.44 26.31 13.76
C THR A 345 18.89 25.84 13.88
N GLY A 346 19.22 24.70 13.26
CA GLY A 346 20.47 23.97 13.41
C GLY A 346 20.32 22.71 14.27
N ASP A 347 19.39 22.72 15.22
CA ASP A 347 19.13 21.65 16.18
C ASP A 347 17.64 21.25 16.28
N LYS A 348 16.73 22.17 15.92
CA LYS A 348 15.28 22.02 16.06
C LYS A 348 14.56 22.49 14.80
N VAL A 349 13.25 22.29 14.79
CA VAL A 349 12.34 22.83 13.78
C VAL A 349 11.32 23.72 14.49
N VAL A 350 11.15 24.94 14.00
CA VAL A 350 10.18 25.90 14.53
C VAL A 350 9.24 26.32 13.41
N VAL A 351 7.94 26.33 13.69
CA VAL A 351 6.96 26.95 12.81
C VAL A 351 6.77 28.39 13.27
N GLU A 352 6.87 29.32 12.34
CA GLU A 352 6.70 30.75 12.52
C GLU A 352 5.52 31.28 11.70
N ASN A 353 5.20 32.56 11.88
CA ASN A 353 4.14 33.27 11.17
C ASN A 353 2.76 32.62 11.34
N ILE A 354 2.51 32.01 12.50
CA ILE A 354 1.22 31.39 12.83
C ILE A 354 0.22 32.50 13.16
N PRO A 355 -0.99 32.52 12.56
CA PRO A 355 -1.97 33.55 12.83
C PRO A 355 -2.38 33.59 14.32
N LEU A 356 -2.62 34.78 14.86
CA LEU A 356 -3.05 34.98 16.24
C LEU A 356 -4.54 34.63 16.44
N GLY A 357 -4.91 34.37 17.69
CA GLY A 357 -6.30 34.23 18.12
C GLY A 357 -6.82 32.79 18.22
N GLU A 358 -8.02 32.67 18.77
CA GLU A 358 -8.64 31.40 19.21
C GLU A 358 -9.01 30.44 18.07
N LYS A 359 -8.90 30.87 16.81
CA LYS A 359 -9.15 30.01 15.64
C LYS A 359 -7.88 29.29 15.17
N SER A 360 -6.71 29.69 15.67
CA SER A 360 -5.40 29.12 15.34
C SER A 360 -4.91 28.18 16.43
N ILE A 361 -5.76 27.24 16.82
CA ILE A 361 -5.46 26.28 17.88
C ILE A 361 -4.46 25.27 17.35
N ILE A 362 -3.31 25.18 18.02
CA ILE A 362 -2.33 24.12 17.82
C ILE A 362 -2.05 23.53 19.18
N ASN A 363 -2.45 22.29 19.36
CA ASN A 363 -2.24 21.57 20.61
C ASN A 363 -0.97 20.72 20.54
N GLU A 364 -0.42 20.39 21.70
CA GLU A 364 0.67 19.42 21.83
C GLU A 364 0.33 18.13 21.06
N GLY A 365 1.34 17.60 20.36
CA GLY A 365 1.21 16.40 19.55
C GLY A 365 0.53 16.61 18.19
N ASN A 366 -0.06 17.78 17.92
CA ASN A 366 -0.64 18.09 16.61
C ASN A 366 0.42 17.97 15.51
N ARG A 367 0.03 17.26 14.45
CA ARG A 367 0.86 17.04 13.27
C ARG A 367 0.90 18.30 12.40
N VAL A 368 2.09 18.66 11.97
CA VAL A 368 2.34 19.69 10.98
C VAL A 368 2.78 19.03 9.68
N LEU A 369 2.19 19.47 8.57
CA LEU A 369 2.40 18.93 7.23
C LEU A 369 3.09 19.99 6.34
N ALA A 370 4.01 19.53 5.50
CA ALA A 370 4.61 20.32 4.43
C ALA A 370 3.99 19.90 3.08
N PRO A 371 3.45 20.84 2.28
CA PRO A 371 3.00 20.55 0.92
C PRO A 371 4.12 19.95 0.07
N ASP A 372 3.79 18.94 -0.74
CA ASP A 372 4.74 18.37 -1.70
C ASP A 372 4.75 19.21 -2.99
N PRO A 373 5.88 19.88 -3.33
CA PRO A 373 5.98 20.69 -4.54
C PRO A 373 5.89 19.85 -5.84
N ALA A 374 6.00 18.52 -5.75
CA ALA A 374 5.75 17.64 -6.88
C ALA A 374 4.25 17.48 -7.20
N GLN A 375 3.37 17.91 -6.30
CA GLN A 375 1.92 17.83 -6.41
C GLN A 375 1.33 19.18 -6.87
N ARG A 376 0.13 19.12 -7.45
CA ARG A 376 -0.64 20.32 -7.84
C ARG A 376 -1.53 20.85 -6.71
N SER A 377 -1.78 20.04 -5.69
CA SER A 377 -2.61 20.38 -4.54
C SER A 377 -1.73 20.38 -3.30
N ASP A 378 -1.87 21.39 -2.46
CA ASP A 378 -1.09 21.53 -1.23
C ASP A 378 -1.41 20.44 -0.19
N THR A 379 -2.55 19.78 -0.34
CA THR A 379 -3.00 18.71 0.57
C THR A 379 -2.67 17.31 0.08
N ALA A 380 -2.59 17.12 -1.25
CA ALA A 380 -2.32 15.82 -1.83
C ALA A 380 -0.86 15.45 -1.60
N GLY A 381 -0.63 14.33 -0.92
CA GLY A 381 0.73 13.85 -0.63
C GLY A 381 1.58 14.74 0.29
N ALA A 382 0.96 15.68 1.01
CA ALA A 382 1.65 16.50 2.00
C ALA A 382 2.31 15.63 3.08
N VAL A 383 3.52 15.99 3.52
CA VAL A 383 4.35 15.11 4.34
C VAL A 383 4.46 15.65 5.76
N THR A 384 4.37 14.77 6.75
CA THR A 384 4.58 15.14 8.16
C THR A 384 6.01 15.62 8.37
N ILE A 385 6.17 16.87 8.84
CA ILE A 385 7.48 17.39 9.27
C ILE A 385 7.75 17.08 10.74
N GLY A 386 6.71 17.10 11.57
CA GLY A 386 6.87 16.97 13.01
C GLY A 386 5.56 17.15 13.77
N ARG A 387 5.67 17.13 15.09
CA ARG A 387 4.57 17.37 16.02
C ARG A 387 4.84 18.56 16.91
N ALA A 388 3.84 19.38 17.16
CA ALA A 388 3.93 20.46 18.13
C ALA A 388 4.38 19.92 19.49
N THR A 389 5.42 20.52 20.08
CA THR A 389 5.97 20.08 21.37
C THR A 389 5.16 20.53 22.57
N ARG A 390 4.24 21.48 22.38
CA ARG A 390 3.37 22.06 23.40
C ARG A 390 2.18 22.74 22.74
N ASP A 391 1.15 23.02 23.53
CA ASP A 391 0.06 23.91 23.12
C ASP A 391 0.60 25.30 22.77
N LYS A 392 0.14 25.84 21.65
CA LYS A 392 0.49 27.20 21.20
C LYS A 392 -0.36 28.22 21.95
N PRO A 393 0.24 29.16 22.71
CA PRO A 393 -0.50 30.28 23.29
C PRO A 393 -1.24 31.12 22.23
N ASN A 394 -2.35 31.76 22.61
CA ASN A 394 -3.18 32.56 21.69
C ASN A 394 -2.44 33.79 21.12
N ASP A 395 -1.48 34.32 21.87
CA ASP A 395 -0.63 35.47 21.55
C ASP A 395 0.71 35.06 20.90
N ALA A 396 1.04 33.77 20.84
CA ALA A 396 2.23 33.26 20.20
C ALA A 396 2.05 33.08 18.68
N THR A 397 3.06 33.51 17.93
CA THR A 397 3.17 33.31 16.47
C THR A 397 4.08 32.14 16.09
N THR A 398 4.62 31.44 17.09
CA THR A 398 5.57 30.34 16.88
C THR A 398 5.21 29.08 17.67
N VAL A 399 5.59 27.92 17.15
CA VAL A 399 5.56 26.63 17.86
C VAL A 399 6.75 25.77 17.47
N GLU A 400 7.41 25.15 18.45
CA GLU A 400 8.49 24.20 18.20
C GLU A 400 7.91 22.84 17.83
N LEU A 401 8.59 22.10 16.95
CA LEU A 401 8.22 20.76 16.53
C LEU A 401 9.24 19.72 16.99
N THR A 402 8.75 18.53 17.36
CA THR A 402 9.55 17.31 17.41
C THR A 402 9.50 16.64 16.03
N PRO A 403 10.64 16.51 15.32
CA PRO A 403 10.75 15.71 14.11
C PRO A 403 10.23 14.28 14.28
N THR A 404 9.56 13.74 13.26
CA THR A 404 9.11 12.34 13.30
C THR A 404 10.15 11.35 12.81
N VAL A 405 11.16 11.81 12.04
CA VAL A 405 12.18 10.94 11.44
C VAL A 405 13.48 10.96 12.26
N ASP A 406 13.93 9.79 12.70
CA ASP A 406 15.27 9.60 13.26
C ASP A 406 16.31 9.51 12.13
N VAL A 407 16.88 10.66 11.77
CA VAL A 407 17.84 10.78 10.67
C VAL A 407 19.09 9.94 10.90
N ALA A 408 19.50 9.71 12.15
CA ALA A 408 20.77 9.06 12.49
C ALA A 408 20.85 7.60 11.99
N LYS A 409 19.71 6.93 11.83
CA LYS A 409 19.63 5.53 11.43
C LYS A 409 19.19 5.32 9.98
N LEU A 410 18.96 6.38 9.22
CA LEU A 410 18.51 6.26 7.83
C LEU A 410 19.61 5.64 6.96
N THR A 411 19.26 4.62 6.18
CA THR A 411 20.13 4.06 5.13
C THR A 411 19.67 4.47 3.74
N GLU A 412 18.40 4.89 3.62
CA GLU A 412 17.74 5.23 2.38
C GLU A 412 16.71 6.33 2.63
N VAL A 413 16.48 7.15 1.61
CA VAL A 413 15.39 8.13 1.53
C VAL A 413 14.72 8.00 0.17
N GLN A 414 13.51 8.53 0.05
CA GLN A 414 12.80 8.65 -1.21
C GLN A 414 12.65 10.13 -1.57
N ILE A 415 13.09 10.52 -2.77
CA ILE A 415 12.94 11.88 -3.26
C ILE A 415 11.67 11.95 -4.11
N MET A 416 10.77 12.86 -3.75
CA MET A 416 9.51 13.08 -4.45
C MET A 416 9.75 13.92 -5.70
N THR A 417 9.45 13.34 -6.86
CA THR A 417 9.62 13.99 -8.17
C THR A 417 8.26 14.18 -8.85
N PRO A 418 8.04 15.28 -9.59
CA PRO A 418 6.81 15.48 -10.33
C PRO A 418 6.50 14.28 -11.24
N PRO A 419 5.20 14.02 -11.54
CA PRO A 419 4.85 13.01 -12.53
C PRO A 419 5.59 13.27 -13.85
N ALA A 420 6.03 12.21 -14.51
CA ALA A 420 6.56 12.32 -15.86
C ALA A 420 5.51 13.05 -16.73
N ALA A 421 5.94 14.07 -17.49
CA ALA A 421 5.04 14.75 -18.41
C ALA A 421 4.45 13.68 -19.34
N ALA A 422 3.12 13.54 -19.31
CA ALA A 422 2.44 12.62 -20.22
C ALA A 422 2.88 12.99 -21.65
N SER A 423 3.62 12.10 -22.29
CA SER A 423 3.83 12.17 -23.73
C SER A 423 2.44 12.16 -24.36
N ARG A 424 2.01 13.32 -24.87
CA ARG A 424 0.76 13.47 -25.60
C ARG A 424 0.86 12.81 -26.96
#